data_AF-A0A4P7LGW0-F1
#
_entry.id   AF-A0A4P7LGW0-F1
#
_cell.length_a   1.000
_cell.length_b   1.000
_cell.length_c   1.000
_cell.angle_alpha   90.00
_cell.angle_beta   90.00
_cell.angle_gamma   90.00
#
_symmetry.space_group_name_H-M   'P 1'
#
loop_
_entity.id
_entity.type
_entity.pdbx_description
1 polymer ?
#
loop_
_entity_poly.entity_id
_entity_poly.type
_entity_poly.pdbx_seq_one_letter_code
_entity_poly.pdbx_strand_id
1 'polypeptide(L)'
;MSLIDLTPPFLDEAPVGYLRRLALRNGYPGWKSLVQTIGLNPSVNALWANKPALSETLGLEVEWLNNVMPANGDHTGLCDSFFLRSRSDPICPECLSKSIHLRRAWGHCFVTACSEHGNFLIDVCPECGERLVTGRFGIEHCDCGFDLRHAQATPAPDMHRFVSARLQGDTRLVPGVVEFGEMKDYIHLAKLLFLLATHLDSTARRPGKTMRPKTVAESLKFLDGALSLLQSWPEGFAIHVNDRLVQGPSNEYSLAKRLGSWYLGLKAICVKQGAFAPLWQVFSDVVFDAFDGALRGEVGLTPSAGMARRWLSVQEGARALGLSRAVLSEAVENGEVRAEIIRQGTHYRMAMIERAEVERVRTARALWISTSSAAERVGVADSVLQNLVRAGLLDSDPHWRSTILKSGPISTVALEGFIPQLDGLLSPDKTVTDTLAFNDLTARHTVDREALVSLYRAIFAGKLRPIGRSQRHGLGGFLFPAREVHRFLGTAALSAALTVPQLERATGWKYEVIDHWIKAGLLEAESVKMHGRSVRVVTASALCKFRREWVPVSDLAAAAQSKSSALQRKLATLGIPVVGQRSTPTGVRRGGLVPMARLVGLIDWCRAAKAVEQLSGDSL
;
A
#
# COMPACT_ATOMS: atom_id res chain seq x y z
N MET A 1 -74.84 -13.83 35.23
CA MET A 1 -73.66 -13.06 34.76
C MET A 1 -73.83 -11.64 35.25
N SER A 2 -72.87 -11.06 35.96
CA SER A 2 -72.90 -9.61 36.22
C SER A 2 -72.76 -8.90 34.88
N LEU A 3 -73.67 -7.99 34.57
CA LEU A 3 -73.52 -7.09 33.43
C LEU A 3 -72.28 -6.21 33.70
N ILE A 4 -71.18 -6.49 33.01
CA ILE A 4 -69.97 -5.66 33.03
C ILE A 4 -70.12 -4.64 31.91
N ASP A 5 -70.04 -3.36 32.25
CA ASP A 5 -69.95 -2.27 31.29
C ASP A 5 -68.54 -2.27 30.69
N LEU A 6 -68.43 -2.87 29.50
CA LEU A 6 -67.18 -2.99 28.75
C LEU A 6 -66.87 -1.70 28.00
N THR A 7 -65.61 -1.30 28.03
CA THR A 7 -65.08 -0.22 27.20
C THR A 7 -63.84 -0.70 26.47
N PRO A 8 -63.60 -0.33 25.21
CA PRO A 8 -62.38 -0.73 24.53
C PRO A 8 -61.13 -0.12 25.21
N PRO A 9 -59.97 -0.81 25.14
CA PRO A 9 -58.70 -0.23 25.56
C PRO A 9 -58.25 0.88 24.62
N PHE A 10 -57.45 1.82 25.11
CA PHE A 10 -56.72 2.72 24.21
C PHE A 10 -55.55 1.96 23.55
N LEU A 11 -55.16 2.41 22.35
CA LEU A 11 -54.11 1.77 21.56
C LEU A 11 -52.77 1.66 22.31
N ASP A 12 -52.43 2.69 23.09
CA ASP A 12 -51.21 2.79 23.88
C ASP A 12 -51.41 2.43 25.37
N GLU A 13 -52.59 1.90 25.75
CA GLU A 13 -52.92 1.62 27.16
C GLU A 13 -52.10 0.45 27.72
N ALA A 14 -51.59 0.61 28.94
CA ALA A 14 -50.95 -0.46 29.67
C ALA A 14 -51.96 -1.56 30.02
N PRO A 15 -51.64 -2.86 29.87
CA PRO A 15 -52.61 -3.94 30.09
C PRO A 15 -53.25 -3.95 31.48
N VAL A 16 -52.44 -3.73 32.52
CA VAL A 16 -52.95 -3.61 33.91
C VAL A 16 -53.67 -2.28 34.12
N GLY A 17 -53.28 -1.22 33.42
CA GLY A 17 -53.97 0.07 33.43
C GLY A 17 -55.39 -0.03 32.91
N TYR A 18 -55.59 -0.74 31.79
CA TYR A 18 -56.90 -1.04 31.23
C TYR A 18 -57.81 -1.75 32.25
N LEU A 19 -57.32 -2.85 32.86
CA LEU A 19 -58.12 -3.60 33.82
C LEU A 19 -58.47 -2.78 35.07
N ARG A 20 -57.60 -1.85 35.48
CA ARG A 20 -57.88 -0.93 36.59
C ARG A 20 -58.96 0.08 36.23
N ARG A 21 -58.88 0.67 35.04
CA ARG A 21 -59.91 1.57 34.52
C ARG A 21 -61.27 0.87 34.41
N LEU A 22 -61.27 -0.36 33.89
CA LEU A 22 -62.48 -1.17 33.76
C LEU A 22 -63.06 -1.57 35.12
N ALA A 23 -62.21 -1.95 36.08
CA ALA A 23 -62.63 -2.30 37.44
C ALA A 23 -63.28 -1.11 38.15
N LEU A 24 -62.65 0.06 38.10
CA LEU A 24 -63.19 1.29 38.69
C LEU A 24 -64.54 1.66 38.09
N ARG A 25 -64.67 1.59 36.76
CA ARG A 25 -65.94 1.88 36.05
C ARG A 25 -67.08 0.95 36.47
N ASN A 26 -66.75 -0.29 36.82
CA ASN A 26 -67.71 -1.30 37.23
C ASN A 26 -67.84 -1.43 38.77
N GLY A 27 -67.27 -0.50 39.55
CA GLY A 27 -67.39 -0.46 41.01
C GLY A 27 -66.62 -1.56 41.75
N TYR A 28 -65.66 -2.22 41.10
CA TYR A 28 -64.80 -3.20 41.77
C TYR A 28 -63.67 -2.50 42.54
N PRO A 29 -63.28 -2.99 43.73
CA PRO A 29 -62.22 -2.38 44.54
C PRO A 29 -60.83 -2.48 43.88
N GLY A 30 -60.68 -3.35 42.88
CA GLY A 30 -59.46 -3.46 42.10
C GLY A 30 -59.59 -4.45 40.96
N TRP A 31 -58.63 -4.41 40.04
CA TRP A 31 -58.64 -5.23 38.83
C TRP A 31 -58.62 -6.74 39.12
N LYS A 32 -58.00 -7.18 40.23
CA LYS A 32 -58.00 -8.60 40.60
C LYS A 32 -59.39 -9.11 40.94
N SER A 33 -60.20 -8.30 41.63
CA SER A 33 -61.58 -8.65 41.97
C SER A 33 -62.43 -8.77 40.70
N LEU A 34 -62.30 -7.82 39.77
CA LEU A 34 -62.94 -7.91 38.45
C LEU A 34 -62.58 -9.22 37.73
N VAL A 35 -61.27 -9.53 37.66
CA VAL A 35 -60.75 -10.72 36.97
C VAL A 35 -61.25 -12.03 37.61
N GLN A 36 -61.36 -12.07 38.94
CA GLN A 36 -61.93 -13.21 39.66
C GLN A 36 -63.43 -13.38 39.38
N THR A 37 -64.19 -12.29 39.30
CA THR A 37 -65.64 -12.33 39.04
C THR A 37 -65.97 -12.85 37.64
N ILE A 38 -65.11 -12.60 36.66
CA ILE A 38 -65.24 -13.15 35.30
C ILE A 38 -64.66 -14.57 35.16
N GLY A 39 -64.26 -15.22 36.26
CA GLY A 39 -63.79 -16.60 36.27
C GLY A 39 -62.37 -16.81 35.75
N LEU A 40 -61.57 -15.74 35.65
CA LEU A 40 -60.19 -15.80 35.18
C LEU A 40 -59.19 -15.74 36.35
N ASN A 41 -57.97 -16.22 36.12
CA ASN A 41 -56.91 -16.19 37.12
C ASN A 41 -56.33 -14.76 37.27
N PRO A 42 -56.36 -14.14 38.46
CA PRO A 42 -55.87 -12.77 38.69
C PRO A 42 -54.35 -12.63 38.72
N SER A 43 -53.60 -13.69 38.38
CA SER A 43 -52.16 -13.60 38.13
C SER A 43 -51.90 -13.00 36.75
N VAL A 44 -51.10 -11.93 36.68
CA VAL A 44 -50.72 -11.25 35.43
C VAL A 44 -50.24 -12.27 34.39
N ASN A 45 -49.30 -13.16 34.75
CA ASN A 45 -48.77 -14.14 33.81
C ASN A 45 -49.83 -15.14 33.33
N ALA A 46 -50.69 -15.64 34.23
CA ALA A 46 -51.72 -16.62 33.88
C ALA A 46 -52.85 -15.98 33.05
N LEU A 47 -53.19 -14.72 33.35
CA LEU A 47 -54.22 -13.96 32.67
C LEU A 47 -53.83 -13.71 31.22
N TRP A 48 -52.62 -13.18 30.99
CA TRP A 48 -52.18 -12.80 29.65
C TRP A 48 -51.75 -13.99 28.78
N ALA A 49 -51.44 -15.15 29.39
CA ALA A 49 -51.26 -16.39 28.65
C ALA A 49 -52.58 -16.89 28.01
N ASN A 50 -53.74 -16.52 28.57
CA ASN A 50 -55.04 -16.93 28.08
C ASN A 50 -55.72 -15.83 27.23
N LYS A 51 -55.06 -15.44 26.13
CA LYS A 51 -55.59 -14.44 25.18
C LYS A 51 -56.99 -14.76 24.63
N PRO A 52 -57.33 -16.03 24.28
CA PRO A 52 -58.66 -16.35 23.79
C PRO A 52 -59.75 -16.03 24.82
N ALA A 53 -59.56 -16.40 26.09
CA ALA A 53 -60.54 -16.11 27.13
C ALA A 53 -60.66 -14.61 27.41
N LEU A 54 -59.58 -13.84 27.32
CA LEU A 54 -59.62 -12.37 27.42
C LEU A 54 -60.41 -11.74 26.27
N SER A 55 -60.26 -12.26 25.05
CA SER A 55 -61.02 -11.80 23.88
C SER A 55 -62.51 -12.13 24.02
N GLU A 56 -62.84 -13.35 24.40
CA GLU A 56 -64.22 -13.82 24.57
C GLU A 56 -64.95 -13.12 25.74
N THR A 57 -64.26 -12.96 26.88
CA THR A 57 -64.89 -12.47 28.12
C THR A 57 -64.93 -10.95 28.21
N LEU A 58 -63.91 -10.26 27.69
CA LEU A 58 -63.77 -8.81 27.79
C LEU A 58 -63.92 -8.09 26.44
N GLY A 59 -64.17 -8.81 25.35
CA GLY A 59 -64.28 -8.24 24.01
C GLY A 59 -62.98 -7.61 23.50
N LEU A 60 -61.83 -8.09 23.98
CA LEU A 60 -60.52 -7.53 23.62
C LEU A 60 -60.08 -7.97 22.22
N GLU A 61 -59.70 -7.00 21.40
CA GLU A 61 -59.12 -7.24 20.08
C GLU A 61 -57.83 -8.05 20.16
N VAL A 62 -57.75 -9.12 19.37
CA VAL A 62 -56.59 -10.02 19.34
C VAL A 62 -55.32 -9.29 18.92
N GLU A 63 -55.43 -8.32 18.01
CA GLU A 63 -54.32 -7.50 17.55
C GLU A 63 -53.73 -6.65 18.69
N TRP A 64 -54.60 -6.00 19.49
CA TRP A 64 -54.16 -5.23 20.65
C TRP A 64 -53.45 -6.13 21.67
N LEU A 65 -54.04 -7.31 21.98
CA LEU A 65 -53.45 -8.30 22.89
C LEU A 65 -52.08 -8.78 22.41
N ASN A 66 -51.90 -8.98 21.11
CA ASN A 66 -50.61 -9.38 20.53
C ASN A 66 -49.58 -8.25 20.60
N ASN A 67 -50.01 -7.00 20.41
CA ASN A 67 -49.14 -5.84 20.50
C ASN A 67 -48.64 -5.61 21.93
N VAL A 68 -49.54 -5.65 22.92
CA VAL A 68 -49.19 -5.34 24.31
C VAL A 68 -48.55 -6.51 25.07
N MET A 69 -48.83 -7.75 24.65
CA MET A 69 -48.31 -8.97 25.27
C MET A 69 -48.00 -10.04 24.19
N PRO A 70 -46.87 -9.95 23.48
CA PRO A 70 -46.51 -10.91 22.43
C PRO A 70 -46.33 -12.34 22.97
N ALA A 71 -46.72 -13.34 22.18
CA ALA A 71 -46.84 -14.74 22.62
C ALA A 71 -45.50 -15.40 23.04
N ASN A 72 -44.37 -14.91 22.52
CA ASN A 72 -43.06 -15.56 22.67
C ASN A 72 -42.05 -14.78 23.52
N GLY A 73 -42.49 -13.79 24.30
CA GLY A 73 -41.57 -13.04 25.14
C GLY A 73 -40.45 -12.39 24.31
N ASP A 74 -40.80 -11.72 23.21
CA ASP A 74 -39.85 -10.88 22.48
C ASP A 74 -39.21 -9.90 23.47
N HIS A 75 -37.97 -10.21 23.86
CA HIS A 75 -37.18 -9.45 24.82
C HIS A 75 -36.59 -8.21 24.12
N THR A 76 -37.44 -7.42 23.49
CA THR A 76 -37.07 -6.23 22.71
C THR A 76 -38.12 -5.13 22.90
N GLY A 77 -37.69 -3.88 22.69
CA GLY A 77 -38.53 -2.70 22.85
C GLY A 77 -39.24 -2.64 24.20
N LEU A 78 -40.50 -2.22 24.19
CA LEU A 78 -41.34 -2.12 25.40
C LEU A 78 -41.73 -3.48 25.99
N CYS A 79 -41.57 -4.57 25.25
CA CYS A 79 -41.98 -5.92 25.67
C CYS A 79 -40.87 -6.64 26.46
N ASP A 80 -39.65 -6.07 26.53
CA ASP A 80 -38.57 -6.64 27.32
C ASP A 80 -38.84 -6.52 28.83
N SER A 81 -39.25 -7.64 29.43
CA SER A 81 -39.57 -7.75 30.84
C SER A 81 -38.41 -7.37 31.77
N PHE A 82 -37.16 -7.45 31.29
CA PHE A 82 -36.00 -6.99 32.06
C PHE A 82 -36.11 -5.48 32.36
N PHE A 83 -36.66 -4.67 31.45
CA PHE A 83 -36.74 -3.22 31.59
C PHE A 83 -38.08 -2.72 32.16
N LEU A 84 -39.04 -3.60 32.50
CA LEU A 84 -40.33 -3.18 33.05
C LEU A 84 -40.23 -2.78 34.54
N ARG A 85 -40.54 -1.54 34.88
CA ARG A 85 -40.61 -1.05 36.27
C ARG A 85 -41.56 -1.92 37.08
N SER A 86 -41.11 -2.33 38.27
CA SER A 86 -41.96 -3.04 39.22
C SER A 86 -42.47 -2.05 40.26
N ARG A 87 -43.79 -2.00 40.45
CA ARG A 87 -44.47 -1.26 41.53
C ARG A 87 -44.41 0.27 41.44
N SER A 88 -44.19 0.83 40.26
CA SER A 88 -44.27 2.26 39.99
C SER A 88 -45.13 2.49 38.76
N ASP A 89 -46.01 3.49 38.83
CA ASP A 89 -46.89 3.97 37.77
C ASP A 89 -46.57 5.45 37.48
N PRO A 90 -45.49 5.73 36.72
CA PRO A 90 -45.16 7.09 36.32
C PRO A 90 -46.27 7.66 35.42
N ILE A 91 -46.48 8.98 35.50
CA ILE A 91 -47.53 9.67 34.74
C ILE A 91 -47.02 10.94 34.09
N CYS A 92 -47.73 11.38 33.04
CA CYS A 92 -47.69 12.75 32.54
C CYS A 92 -49.02 13.44 32.88
N PRO A 93 -49.02 14.54 33.67
CA PRO A 93 -50.25 15.25 34.07
C PRO A 93 -51.08 15.75 32.86
N GLU A 94 -50.41 16.23 31.83
CA GLU A 94 -51.05 16.72 30.61
C GLU A 94 -51.67 15.60 29.77
N CYS A 95 -51.03 14.41 29.70
CA CYS A 95 -51.65 13.24 29.05
C CYS A 95 -52.88 12.76 29.82
N LEU A 96 -52.81 12.74 31.16
CA LEU A 96 -53.94 12.35 32.00
C LEU A 96 -55.12 13.32 31.87
N SER A 97 -54.84 14.61 31.65
CA SER A 97 -55.86 15.63 31.42
C SER A 97 -56.60 15.42 30.08
N LYS A 98 -55.93 14.86 29.07
CA LYS A 98 -56.56 14.48 27.79
C LYS A 98 -57.34 13.18 27.89
N SER A 99 -56.78 12.16 28.52
CA SER A 99 -57.44 10.88 28.72
C SER A 99 -56.86 10.12 29.92
N ILE A 100 -57.77 9.66 30.79
CA ILE A 100 -57.45 8.97 32.04
C ILE A 100 -57.11 7.50 31.75
N HIS A 101 -55.86 7.27 31.34
CA HIS A 101 -55.31 5.93 31.20
C HIS A 101 -53.79 5.93 31.34
N LEU A 102 -53.21 4.80 31.78
CA LEU A 102 -51.76 4.65 31.86
C LEU A 102 -51.19 4.23 30.52
N ARG A 103 -50.15 4.92 30.04
CA ARG A 103 -49.51 4.54 28.78
C ARG A 103 -48.55 3.39 29.02
N ARG A 104 -48.57 2.40 28.13
CA ARG A 104 -47.73 1.19 28.20
C ARG A 104 -46.25 1.55 28.36
N ALA A 105 -45.80 2.56 27.62
CA ALA A 105 -44.42 3.00 27.63
C ALA A 105 -43.92 3.48 28.99
N TRP A 106 -44.78 4.10 29.80
CA TRP A 106 -44.40 4.64 31.11
C TRP A 106 -43.98 3.54 32.09
N GLY A 107 -44.38 2.29 31.83
CA GLY A 107 -43.90 1.12 32.56
C GLY A 107 -42.45 0.74 32.27
N HIS A 108 -41.80 1.26 31.22
CA HIS A 108 -40.43 0.90 30.86
C HIS A 108 -39.40 1.81 31.56
N CYS A 109 -38.39 1.23 32.21
CA CYS A 109 -37.48 1.97 33.10
C CYS A 109 -36.65 3.06 32.40
N PHE A 110 -36.43 2.99 31.08
CA PHE A 110 -35.76 4.06 30.33
C PHE A 110 -36.68 5.07 29.66
N VAL A 111 -38.00 4.87 29.74
CA VAL A 111 -38.96 5.93 29.38
C VAL A 111 -39.05 6.86 30.59
N THR A 112 -38.41 8.02 30.46
CA THR A 112 -38.24 9.00 31.56
C THR A 112 -38.94 10.32 31.28
N ALA A 113 -39.29 10.59 30.03
CA ALA A 113 -40.03 11.77 29.61
C ALA A 113 -41.25 11.39 28.77
N CYS A 114 -42.25 12.26 28.75
CA CYS A 114 -43.38 12.13 27.84
C CYS A 114 -42.94 12.48 26.41
N SER A 115 -43.16 11.57 25.45
CA SER A 115 -42.84 11.83 24.03
C SER A 115 -43.73 12.93 23.42
N GLU A 116 -44.96 13.08 23.92
CA GLU A 116 -45.89 14.12 23.47
C GLU A 116 -45.54 15.50 24.03
N HIS A 117 -45.44 15.63 25.35
CA HIS A 117 -45.34 16.92 26.04
C HIS A 117 -43.92 17.35 26.40
N GLY A 118 -42.94 16.44 26.34
CA GLY A 118 -41.53 16.77 26.59
C GLY A 118 -41.18 17.02 28.07
N ASN A 119 -42.07 16.70 29.01
CA ASN A 119 -41.80 16.80 30.45
C ASN A 119 -41.36 15.46 31.03
N PHE A 120 -40.57 15.49 32.11
CA PHE A 120 -40.24 14.28 32.88
C PHE A 120 -41.50 13.63 33.45
N LEU A 121 -41.53 12.30 33.47
CA LEU A 121 -42.63 11.56 34.08
C LEU A 121 -42.56 11.67 35.61
N ILE A 122 -43.73 11.79 36.23
CA ILE A 122 -43.87 11.90 37.68
C ILE A 122 -44.19 10.51 38.24
N ASP A 123 -43.36 10.00 39.14
CA ASP A 123 -43.60 8.73 39.87
C ASP A 123 -43.66 8.90 41.39
N VAL A 124 -43.65 10.14 41.87
CA VAL A 124 -43.81 10.54 43.26
C VAL A 124 -44.86 11.64 43.32
N CYS A 125 -45.82 11.52 44.24
CA CYS A 125 -46.85 12.54 44.42
C CYS A 125 -46.22 13.85 44.95
N PRO A 126 -46.47 15.01 44.32
CA PRO A 126 -45.90 16.28 44.78
C PRO A 126 -46.48 16.74 46.12
N GLU A 127 -47.68 16.28 46.50
CA GLU A 127 -48.36 16.68 47.74
C GLU A 127 -47.86 15.88 48.95
N CYS A 128 -47.93 14.55 48.88
CA CYS A 128 -47.59 13.68 50.01
C CYS A 128 -46.16 13.12 49.97
N GLY A 129 -45.43 13.29 48.86
CA GLY A 129 -44.09 12.73 48.68
C GLY A 129 -44.03 11.20 48.52
N GLU A 130 -45.18 10.52 48.54
CA GLU A 130 -45.24 9.07 48.39
C GLU A 130 -45.17 8.62 46.94
N ARG A 131 -44.63 7.41 46.72
CA ARG A 131 -44.51 6.83 45.38
C ARG A 131 -45.87 6.50 44.81
N LEU A 132 -46.00 6.77 43.51
CA LEU A 132 -47.15 6.39 42.71
C LEU A 132 -47.12 4.89 42.43
N VAL A 133 -47.68 4.09 43.35
CA VAL A 133 -47.68 2.62 43.26
C VAL A 133 -48.74 2.10 42.29
N THR A 134 -48.51 0.91 41.74
CA THR A 134 -49.40 0.21 40.78
C THR A 134 -50.76 -0.19 41.37
N GLY A 135 -50.89 -0.16 42.69
CA GLY A 135 -52.07 -0.62 43.44
C GLY A 135 -53.04 0.48 43.86
N ARG A 136 -52.76 1.74 43.53
CA ARG A 136 -53.61 2.87 43.89
C ARG A 136 -55.00 2.76 43.27
N PHE A 137 -56.01 3.29 43.96
CA PHE A 137 -57.43 3.11 43.59
C PHE A 137 -57.77 3.74 42.23
N GLY A 138 -57.47 5.03 42.03
CA GLY A 138 -57.66 5.74 40.76
C GLY A 138 -56.37 5.88 39.95
N ILE A 139 -56.46 6.10 38.64
CA ILE A 139 -55.27 6.35 37.82
C ILE A 139 -54.79 7.80 38.02
N GLU A 140 -55.75 8.71 38.08
CA GLU A 140 -55.63 10.16 38.15
C GLU A 140 -55.53 10.71 39.58
N HIS A 141 -55.80 9.90 40.60
CA HIS A 141 -55.69 10.29 42.00
C HIS A 141 -54.57 9.53 42.72
N CYS A 142 -53.84 10.23 43.57
CA CYS A 142 -52.98 9.60 44.58
C CYS A 142 -53.84 9.04 45.73
N ASP A 143 -53.31 8.09 46.50
CA ASP A 143 -53.99 7.55 47.69
C ASP A 143 -54.18 8.61 48.79
N CYS A 144 -53.42 9.72 48.76
CA CYS A 144 -53.66 10.89 49.62
C CYS A 144 -54.82 11.79 49.15
N GLY A 145 -55.44 11.49 48.00
CA GLY A 145 -56.53 12.27 47.41
C GLY A 145 -56.11 13.37 46.43
N PHE A 146 -54.80 13.65 46.29
CA PHE A 146 -54.31 14.63 45.33
C PHE A 146 -54.61 14.21 43.87
N ASP A 147 -55.13 15.14 43.07
CA ASP A 147 -55.40 14.95 41.64
C ASP A 147 -54.13 15.18 40.82
N LEU A 148 -53.59 14.10 40.26
CA LEU A 148 -52.34 14.06 39.52
C LEU A 148 -52.39 14.84 38.20
N ARG A 149 -53.57 15.22 37.71
CA ARG A 149 -53.72 16.10 36.54
C ARG A 149 -53.24 17.53 36.83
N HIS A 150 -53.28 17.94 38.09
CA HIS A 150 -52.80 19.25 38.54
C HIS A 150 -51.33 19.25 38.96
N ALA A 151 -50.63 18.11 38.88
CA ALA A 151 -49.22 18.05 39.18
C ALA A 151 -48.41 18.88 38.17
N GLN A 152 -47.44 19.65 38.65
CA GLN A 152 -46.51 20.38 37.79
C GLN A 152 -45.35 19.46 37.38
N ALA A 153 -45.18 19.27 36.08
CA ALA A 153 -44.11 18.46 35.52
C ALA A 153 -42.94 19.36 35.06
N THR A 154 -41.71 18.92 35.32
CA THR A 154 -40.51 19.64 34.88
C THR A 154 -40.18 19.31 33.42
N PRO A 155 -39.82 20.29 32.58
CA PRO A 155 -39.31 20.04 31.23
C PRO A 155 -38.12 19.09 31.22
N ALA A 156 -38.14 18.12 30.30
CA ALA A 156 -37.04 17.18 30.09
C ALA A 156 -36.14 17.66 28.94
N PRO A 157 -34.82 17.42 29.01
CA PRO A 157 -33.95 17.62 27.86
C PRO A 157 -34.40 16.78 26.66
N ASP A 158 -34.16 17.30 25.45
CA ASP A 158 -34.61 16.68 24.20
C ASP A 158 -34.14 15.22 24.03
N MET A 159 -32.94 14.88 24.51
CA MET A 159 -32.44 13.50 24.46
C MET A 159 -33.29 12.51 25.27
N HIS A 160 -33.85 12.92 26.42
CA HIS A 160 -34.77 12.07 27.19
C HIS A 160 -36.09 11.86 26.47
N ARG A 161 -36.60 12.92 25.82
CA ARG A 161 -37.79 12.84 24.97
C ARG A 161 -37.55 11.94 23.77
N PHE A 162 -36.39 12.08 23.11
CA PHE A 162 -35.96 11.26 21.98
C PHE A 162 -35.91 9.77 22.34
N VAL A 163 -35.20 9.40 23.40
CA VAL A 163 -35.12 8.00 23.86
C VAL A 163 -36.50 7.45 24.18
N SER A 164 -37.32 8.25 24.89
CA SER A 164 -38.68 7.86 25.24
C SER A 164 -39.54 7.65 23.99
N ALA A 165 -39.42 8.50 22.97
CA ALA A 165 -40.13 8.37 21.70
C ALA A 165 -39.69 7.12 20.91
N ARG A 166 -38.37 6.94 20.70
CA ARG A 166 -37.82 5.83 19.90
C ARG A 166 -38.09 4.46 20.53
N LEU A 167 -38.06 4.34 21.86
CA LEU A 167 -38.46 3.10 22.56
C LEU A 167 -39.93 2.72 22.31
N GLN A 168 -40.77 3.69 21.99
CA GLN A 168 -42.20 3.50 21.70
C GLN A 168 -42.49 3.30 20.21
N GLY A 169 -41.47 3.35 19.35
CA GLY A 169 -41.63 3.34 17.89
C GLY A 169 -42.14 4.67 17.32
N ASP A 170 -42.13 5.75 18.11
CA ASP A 170 -42.51 7.08 17.65
C ASP A 170 -41.36 7.69 16.84
N THR A 171 -41.65 8.05 15.58
CA THR A 171 -40.72 8.58 14.57
C THR A 171 -40.70 10.10 14.50
N ARG A 172 -41.51 10.79 15.30
CA ARG A 172 -41.54 12.26 15.28
C ARG A 172 -40.14 12.83 15.52
N LEU A 173 -39.82 13.89 14.77
CA LEU A 173 -38.57 14.61 14.89
C LEU A 173 -38.50 15.24 16.30
N VAL A 174 -37.37 15.05 16.97
CA VAL A 174 -37.03 15.79 18.18
C VAL A 174 -35.98 16.84 17.80
N PRO A 175 -36.27 18.14 17.93
CA PRO A 175 -35.33 19.19 17.59
C PRO A 175 -33.98 19.01 18.30
N GLY A 176 -32.88 19.27 17.61
CA GLY A 176 -31.54 19.24 18.19
C GLY A 176 -30.96 17.84 18.47
N VAL A 177 -31.66 16.75 18.13
CA VAL A 177 -31.17 15.38 18.30
C VAL A 177 -31.03 14.68 16.95
N VAL A 178 -29.85 14.14 16.68
CA VAL A 178 -29.53 13.41 15.44
C VAL A 178 -29.82 11.91 15.64
N GLU A 179 -30.37 11.27 14.60
CA GLU A 179 -30.54 9.82 14.57
C GLU A 179 -29.20 9.09 14.50
N PHE A 180 -29.03 8.05 15.33
CA PHE A 180 -27.84 7.18 15.32
C PHE A 180 -28.16 5.72 14.94
N GLY A 181 -29.36 5.49 14.42
CA GLY A 181 -29.84 4.20 13.91
C GLY A 181 -31.08 4.35 13.04
N GLU A 182 -31.47 3.27 12.39
CA GLU A 182 -32.74 3.16 11.68
C GLU A 182 -33.88 2.79 12.64
N MET A 183 -35.13 2.98 12.22
CA MET A 183 -36.29 2.68 13.06
C MET A 183 -36.33 1.24 13.59
N LYS A 184 -35.90 0.28 12.76
CA LYS A 184 -35.83 -1.14 13.15
C LYS A 184 -34.79 -1.39 14.26
N ASP A 185 -33.79 -0.53 14.40
CA ASP A 185 -32.70 -0.70 15.36
C ASP A 185 -33.15 -0.38 16.79
N TYR A 186 -34.10 0.55 16.93
CA TYR A 186 -34.53 1.06 18.24
C TYR A 186 -35.26 0.04 19.11
N ILE A 187 -35.66 -1.11 18.56
CA ILE A 187 -36.11 -2.27 19.37
C ILE A 187 -34.98 -2.77 20.29
N HIS A 188 -33.72 -2.49 19.98
CA HIS A 188 -32.54 -2.83 20.79
C HIS A 188 -31.99 -1.66 21.61
N LEU A 189 -32.63 -0.48 21.56
CA LEU A 189 -32.14 0.74 22.22
C LEU A 189 -31.96 0.57 23.72
N ALA A 190 -32.90 -0.09 24.41
CA ALA A 190 -32.79 -0.31 25.85
C ALA A 190 -31.53 -1.12 26.22
N LYS A 191 -31.20 -2.14 25.43
CA LYS A 191 -29.99 -2.96 25.63
C LYS A 191 -28.72 -2.16 25.37
N LEU A 192 -28.73 -1.31 24.34
CA LEU A 192 -27.61 -0.40 24.05
C LEU A 192 -27.41 0.60 25.20
N LEU A 193 -28.46 1.29 25.65
CA LEU A 193 -28.38 2.25 26.75
C LEU A 193 -27.92 1.58 28.05
N PHE A 194 -28.43 0.37 28.35
CA PHE A 194 -27.99 -0.37 29.52
C PHE A 194 -26.51 -0.75 29.43
N LEU A 195 -26.03 -1.19 28.26
CA LEU A 195 -24.62 -1.49 28.04
C LEU A 195 -23.75 -0.25 28.24
N LEU A 196 -24.11 0.88 27.62
CA LEU A 196 -23.36 2.13 27.70
C LEU A 196 -23.33 2.68 29.13
N ALA A 197 -24.47 2.71 29.81
CA ALA A 197 -24.57 3.20 31.19
C ALA A 197 -23.83 2.30 32.19
N THR A 198 -23.94 0.98 32.04
CA THR A 198 -23.24 0.01 32.92
C THR A 198 -21.73 0.07 32.75
N HIS A 199 -21.28 0.42 31.55
CA HIS A 199 -19.89 0.57 31.17
C HIS A 199 -19.63 2.01 30.74
N LEU A 200 -20.01 2.99 31.57
CA LEU A 200 -19.65 4.38 31.31
C LEU A 200 -18.18 4.63 31.70
N ASP A 201 -17.75 4.08 32.83
CA ASP A 201 -16.36 4.17 33.24
C ASP A 201 -15.48 3.26 32.36
N SER A 202 -14.59 3.87 31.59
CA SER A 202 -13.64 3.19 30.72
C SER A 202 -12.53 2.47 31.50
N THR A 203 -12.29 2.84 32.76
CA THR A 203 -11.29 2.22 33.65
C THR A 203 -11.84 1.01 34.41
N ALA A 204 -13.16 0.93 34.58
CA ALA A 204 -13.81 -0.14 35.35
C ALA A 204 -13.77 -1.49 34.61
N ARG A 205 -12.98 -2.44 35.13
CA ARG A 205 -12.77 -3.77 34.51
C ARG A 205 -13.96 -4.72 34.63
N ARG A 206 -14.76 -4.58 35.68
CA ARG A 206 -15.98 -5.35 35.90
C ARG A 206 -17.02 -4.43 36.53
N PRO A 207 -18.10 -4.08 35.83
CA PRO A 207 -19.25 -3.54 36.54
C PRO A 207 -19.70 -4.61 37.54
N GLY A 208 -20.06 -4.20 38.75
CA GLY A 208 -20.71 -5.10 39.71
C GLY A 208 -22.03 -5.64 39.14
N LYS A 209 -22.76 -6.44 39.93
CA LYS A 209 -24.15 -6.78 39.58
C LYS A 209 -24.97 -5.48 39.48
N THR A 210 -25.10 -4.96 38.27
CA THR A 210 -25.71 -3.66 38.02
C THR A 210 -27.21 -3.89 37.99
N MET A 211 -27.88 -3.36 39.00
CA MET A 211 -29.33 -3.48 39.10
C MET A 211 -29.96 -2.40 38.24
N ARG A 212 -30.99 -2.77 37.49
CA ARG A 212 -31.81 -1.83 36.74
C ARG A 212 -32.46 -0.78 37.66
N PRO A 213 -32.65 0.45 37.18
CA PRO A 213 -33.35 1.47 37.94
C PRO A 213 -34.83 1.11 38.12
N LYS A 214 -35.38 1.43 39.30
CA LYS A 214 -36.76 1.14 39.69
C LYS A 214 -37.65 2.39 39.65
N THR A 215 -37.07 3.57 39.88
CA THR A 215 -37.77 4.86 39.85
C THR A 215 -37.34 5.70 38.64
N VAL A 216 -38.11 6.74 38.32
CA VAL A 216 -37.73 7.72 37.30
C VAL A 216 -36.42 8.40 37.71
N ALA A 217 -36.29 8.87 38.95
CA ALA A 217 -35.06 9.50 39.45
C ALA A 217 -33.82 8.60 39.33
N GLU A 218 -33.93 7.32 39.68
CA GLU A 218 -32.84 6.34 39.49
C GLU A 218 -32.51 6.15 38.01
N SER A 219 -33.51 6.19 37.14
CA SER A 219 -33.35 6.04 35.69
C SER A 219 -32.63 7.24 35.08
N LEU A 220 -32.96 8.46 35.54
CA LEU A 220 -32.25 9.69 35.13
C LEU A 220 -30.77 9.59 35.49
N LYS A 221 -30.46 9.27 36.76
CA LYS A 221 -29.08 9.12 37.22
C LYS A 221 -28.31 8.02 36.48
N PHE A 222 -28.97 6.90 36.19
CA PHE A 222 -28.35 5.77 35.50
C PHE A 222 -28.03 6.10 34.03
N LEU A 223 -28.92 6.83 33.36
CA LEU A 223 -28.78 7.15 31.93
C LEU A 223 -27.93 8.38 31.66
N ASP A 224 -27.74 9.28 32.62
CA ASP A 224 -27.10 10.59 32.47
C ASP A 224 -25.85 10.59 31.57
N GLY A 225 -24.85 9.77 31.89
CA GLY A 225 -23.62 9.71 31.09
C GLY A 225 -23.80 9.04 29.71
N ALA A 226 -24.67 8.03 29.61
CA ALA A 226 -24.95 7.38 28.32
C ALA A 226 -25.69 8.34 27.36
N LEU A 227 -26.60 9.15 27.88
CA LEU A 227 -27.31 10.15 27.09
C LEU A 227 -26.41 11.33 26.72
N SER A 228 -25.53 11.78 27.62
CA SER A 228 -24.55 12.81 27.33
C SER A 228 -23.62 12.39 26.17
N LEU A 229 -23.21 11.12 26.16
CA LEU A 229 -22.41 10.53 25.08
C LEU A 229 -23.16 10.52 23.74
N LEU A 230 -24.45 10.15 23.75
CA LEU A 230 -25.28 10.10 22.54
C LEU A 230 -25.74 11.49 22.08
N GLN A 231 -25.77 12.47 22.98
CA GLN A 231 -26.13 13.85 22.64
C GLN A 231 -25.03 14.53 21.82
N SER A 232 -23.78 14.17 22.08
CA SER A 232 -22.61 14.65 21.32
C SER A 232 -22.29 13.72 20.14
N TRP A 233 -23.30 13.12 19.52
CA TRP A 233 -23.13 12.14 18.45
C TRP A 233 -22.63 12.78 17.13
N PRO A 234 -21.65 12.17 16.43
CA PRO A 234 -20.94 10.92 16.73
C PRO A 234 -19.69 11.04 17.62
N GLU A 235 -19.16 12.24 17.84
CA GLU A 235 -17.85 12.48 18.43
C GLU A 235 -17.73 11.95 19.86
N GLY A 236 -18.78 12.12 20.68
CA GLY A 236 -18.81 11.65 22.06
C GLY A 236 -18.65 10.13 22.17
N PHE A 237 -19.26 9.38 21.24
CA PHE A 237 -19.08 7.93 21.18
C PHE A 237 -17.67 7.55 20.70
N ALA A 238 -17.15 8.24 19.67
CA ALA A 238 -15.82 7.99 19.14
C ALA A 238 -14.73 8.19 20.22
N ILE A 239 -14.81 9.29 20.97
CA ILE A 239 -13.91 9.59 22.09
C ILE A 239 -13.97 8.48 23.14
N HIS A 240 -15.18 8.04 23.53
CA HIS A 240 -15.34 6.96 24.51
C HIS A 240 -14.72 5.64 24.04
N VAL A 241 -14.85 5.30 22.76
CA VAL A 241 -14.21 4.09 22.18
C VAL A 241 -12.70 4.22 22.28
N ASN A 242 -12.15 5.39 21.92
CA ASN A 242 -10.71 5.65 21.96
C ASN A 242 -10.16 5.58 23.40
N ASP A 243 -10.82 6.22 24.35
CA ASP A 243 -10.44 6.20 25.76
C ASP A 243 -10.39 4.77 26.32
N ARG A 244 -11.34 3.92 25.91
CA ARG A 244 -11.33 2.50 26.26
C ARG A 244 -10.17 1.73 25.63
N LEU A 245 -9.77 2.05 24.41
CA LEU A 245 -8.61 1.44 23.75
C LEU A 245 -7.30 1.84 24.46
N VAL A 246 -7.18 3.12 24.85
CA VAL A 246 -6.00 3.67 25.54
C VAL A 246 -5.87 3.15 26.97
N GLN A 247 -6.99 3.09 27.72
CA GLN A 247 -7.00 2.64 29.12
C GLN A 247 -7.01 1.12 29.25
N GLY A 248 -7.35 0.41 28.17
CA GLY A 248 -7.29 -1.04 28.13
C GLY A 248 -5.87 -1.56 28.42
N PRO A 249 -5.75 -2.83 28.86
CA PRO A 249 -4.44 -3.42 29.11
C PRO A 249 -3.57 -3.41 27.85
N SER A 250 -2.48 -2.64 27.88
CA SER A 250 -1.57 -2.45 26.73
C SER A 250 -0.85 -3.73 26.31
N ASN A 251 -0.79 -4.74 27.18
CA ASN A 251 -0.25 -6.06 26.87
C ASN A 251 -1.26 -6.99 26.15
N GLU A 252 -2.53 -6.62 26.03
CA GLU A 252 -3.55 -7.40 25.33
C GLU A 252 -3.72 -6.95 23.89
N TYR A 253 -3.63 -7.91 22.96
CA TYR A 253 -3.54 -7.65 21.52
C TYR A 253 -4.86 -7.89 20.78
N SER A 254 -5.88 -8.48 21.41
CA SER A 254 -7.18 -8.70 20.79
C SER A 254 -8.21 -7.73 21.36
N LEU A 255 -9.12 -7.24 20.50
CA LEU A 255 -10.20 -6.35 20.92
C LEU A 255 -11.00 -6.96 22.07
N ALA A 256 -11.33 -8.26 21.98
CA ALA A 256 -12.08 -8.95 23.02
C ALA A 256 -11.39 -8.93 24.39
N LYS A 257 -10.07 -9.04 24.45
CA LYS A 257 -9.34 -9.00 25.73
C LYS A 257 -9.09 -7.58 26.21
N ARG A 258 -8.83 -6.64 25.29
CA ARG A 258 -8.58 -5.24 25.64
C ARG A 258 -9.84 -4.50 26.10
N LEU A 259 -10.96 -4.71 25.40
CA LEU A 259 -12.23 -4.02 25.64
C LEU A 259 -13.25 -4.86 26.45
N GLY A 260 -12.99 -6.15 26.62
CA GLY A 260 -13.75 -7.02 27.53
C GLY A 260 -15.24 -7.16 27.20
N SER A 261 -16.06 -7.26 28.25
CA SER A 261 -17.50 -7.50 28.12
C SER A 261 -18.25 -6.37 27.44
N TRP A 262 -17.75 -5.14 27.50
CA TRP A 262 -18.34 -3.99 26.81
C TRP A 262 -18.33 -4.21 25.29
N TYR A 263 -17.18 -4.58 24.73
CA TYR A 263 -17.06 -4.90 23.30
C TYR A 263 -17.91 -6.10 22.90
N LEU A 264 -17.94 -7.16 23.73
CA LEU A 264 -18.75 -8.34 23.45
C LEU A 264 -20.25 -8.02 23.44
N GLY A 265 -20.71 -7.15 24.35
CA GLY A 265 -22.08 -6.65 24.38
C GLY A 265 -22.39 -5.79 23.16
N LEU A 266 -21.48 -4.88 22.79
CA LEU A 266 -21.63 -4.01 21.63
C LEU A 266 -21.71 -4.83 20.33
N LYS A 267 -20.79 -5.78 20.16
CA LYS A 267 -20.76 -6.71 19.02
C LYS A 267 -22.03 -7.58 18.97
N ALA A 268 -22.57 -7.99 20.12
CA ALA A 268 -23.82 -8.74 20.16
C ALA A 268 -25.00 -7.91 19.66
N ILE A 269 -25.07 -6.62 19.98
CA ILE A 269 -26.13 -5.73 19.48
C ILE A 269 -25.89 -5.41 18.00
N CYS A 270 -24.71 -4.92 17.66
CA CYS A 270 -24.47 -4.36 16.33
C CYS A 270 -24.25 -5.40 15.24
N VAL A 271 -23.50 -6.46 15.52
CA VAL A 271 -23.14 -7.46 14.51
C VAL A 271 -24.12 -8.62 14.51
N LYS A 272 -24.47 -9.16 15.68
CA LYS A 272 -25.36 -10.34 15.72
C LYS A 272 -26.82 -9.99 15.45
N GLN A 273 -27.32 -8.86 15.98
CA GLN A 273 -28.69 -8.41 15.69
C GLN A 273 -28.77 -7.50 14.45
N GLY A 274 -27.64 -7.00 13.95
CA GLY A 274 -27.61 -6.10 12.79
C GLY A 274 -28.19 -4.71 13.07
N ALA A 275 -28.13 -4.24 14.32
CA ALA A 275 -28.71 -2.97 14.75
C ALA A 275 -27.66 -1.86 14.89
N PHE A 276 -28.04 -0.60 14.67
CA PHE A 276 -27.18 0.57 14.85
C PHE A 276 -25.90 0.49 14.00
N ALA A 277 -26.07 0.27 12.69
CA ALA A 277 -24.96 0.25 11.74
C ALA A 277 -24.08 1.53 11.80
N PRO A 278 -24.63 2.75 11.93
CA PRO A 278 -23.82 3.96 12.11
C PRO A 278 -22.95 3.90 13.36
N LEU A 279 -23.48 3.37 14.47
CA LEU A 279 -22.73 3.18 15.71
C LEU A 279 -21.56 2.22 15.55
N TRP A 280 -21.80 1.11 14.86
CA TRP A 280 -20.74 0.13 14.59
C TRP A 280 -19.68 0.63 13.61
N GLN A 281 -20.05 1.49 12.66
CA GLN A 281 -19.10 2.16 11.77
C GLN A 281 -18.18 3.10 12.54
N VAL A 282 -18.70 3.95 13.42
CA VAL A 282 -17.88 4.83 14.28
C VAL A 282 -16.93 4.00 15.16
N PHE A 283 -17.42 2.91 15.76
CA PHE A 283 -16.55 1.98 16.50
C PHE A 283 -15.44 1.41 15.61
N SER A 284 -15.78 0.99 14.39
CA SER A 284 -14.83 0.42 13.43
C SER A 284 -13.77 1.43 12.99
N ASP A 285 -14.16 2.69 12.81
CA ASP A 285 -13.26 3.79 12.43
C ASP A 285 -12.23 4.05 13.52
N VAL A 286 -12.67 4.18 14.77
CA VAL A 286 -11.77 4.38 15.91
C VAL A 286 -10.83 3.17 16.08
N VAL A 287 -11.32 1.94 15.89
CA VAL A 287 -10.46 0.74 15.90
C VAL A 287 -9.43 0.80 14.78
N PHE A 288 -9.79 1.23 13.57
CA PHE A 288 -8.87 1.30 12.45
C PHE A 288 -7.79 2.36 12.65
N ASP A 289 -8.10 3.45 13.35
CA ASP A 289 -7.15 4.52 13.64
C ASP A 289 -6.28 4.24 14.88
N ALA A 290 -6.89 3.84 16.00
CA ALA A 290 -6.21 3.84 17.30
C ALA A 290 -5.76 2.46 17.79
N PHE A 291 -6.34 1.35 17.32
CA PHE A 291 -6.01 0.03 17.87
C PHE A 291 -4.67 -0.50 17.35
N ASP A 292 -3.67 -0.50 18.23
CA ASP A 292 -2.32 -1.03 17.99
C ASP A 292 -2.22 -2.57 18.11
N GLY A 293 -3.33 -3.31 18.16
CA GLY A 293 -3.36 -4.77 18.34
C GLY A 293 -3.64 -5.57 17.05
N ALA A 294 -3.66 -6.90 17.19
CA ALA A 294 -4.00 -7.79 16.08
C ALA A 294 -5.51 -7.93 15.91
N LEU A 295 -5.98 -7.65 14.69
CA LEU A 295 -7.37 -7.87 14.27
C LEU A 295 -7.56 -9.22 13.54
N ARG A 296 -6.64 -10.18 13.73
CA ARG A 296 -6.74 -11.49 13.08
C ARG A 296 -7.98 -12.23 13.60
N GLY A 297 -8.87 -12.60 12.68
CA GLY A 297 -10.10 -13.32 12.99
C GLY A 297 -11.25 -12.42 13.45
N GLU A 298 -11.05 -11.10 13.54
CA GLU A 298 -12.15 -10.16 13.71
C GLU A 298 -12.89 -10.00 12.38
N VAL A 299 -14.07 -10.63 12.32
CA VAL A 299 -15.00 -10.52 11.20
C VAL A 299 -16.10 -9.54 11.58
N GLY A 300 -16.49 -8.70 10.61
CA GLY A 300 -17.65 -7.81 10.72
C GLY A 300 -17.35 -6.36 11.06
N LEU A 301 -16.09 -5.93 11.19
CA LEU A 301 -15.78 -4.49 11.25
C LEU A 301 -16.14 -3.83 9.92
N THR A 302 -16.82 -2.68 9.97
CA THR A 302 -17.32 -1.95 8.80
C THR A 302 -16.92 -0.48 8.90
N PRO A 303 -15.63 -0.15 8.71
CA PRO A 303 -15.17 1.22 8.76
C PRO A 303 -15.71 2.03 7.56
N SER A 304 -15.62 3.35 7.66
CA SER A 304 -15.89 4.32 6.61
C SER A 304 -15.09 4.03 5.34
N ALA A 305 -15.69 4.36 4.19
CA ALA A 305 -15.11 4.05 2.89
C ALA A 305 -13.71 4.69 2.73
N GLY A 306 -12.76 3.90 2.24
CA GLY A 306 -11.37 4.35 2.04
C GLY A 306 -10.51 4.33 3.31
N MET A 307 -11.08 4.06 4.49
CA MET A 307 -10.30 3.99 5.72
C MET A 307 -9.40 2.75 5.74
N ALA A 308 -8.12 2.97 5.98
CA ALA A 308 -7.12 1.93 6.05
C ALA A 308 -6.55 1.85 7.48
N ARG A 309 -6.37 0.63 7.99
CA ARG A 309 -5.83 0.42 9.35
C ARG A 309 -4.49 1.13 9.52
N ARG A 310 -4.36 1.92 10.58
CA ARG A 310 -3.11 2.59 10.97
C ARG A 310 -2.04 1.60 11.38
N TRP A 311 -2.40 0.56 12.14
CA TRP A 311 -1.46 -0.43 12.65
C TRP A 311 -1.53 -1.73 11.85
N LEU A 312 -0.35 -2.26 11.51
CA LEU A 312 -0.19 -3.47 10.72
C LEU A 312 0.69 -4.46 11.47
N SER A 313 0.30 -5.74 11.47
CA SER A 313 1.21 -6.80 11.92
C SER A 313 2.39 -6.94 10.97
N VAL A 314 3.51 -7.50 11.45
CA VAL A 314 4.67 -7.83 10.59
C VAL A 314 4.27 -8.61 9.34
N GLN A 315 3.32 -9.54 9.44
CA GLN A 315 2.87 -10.33 8.29
C GLN A 315 2.17 -9.47 7.24
N GLU A 316 1.36 -8.49 7.67
CA GLU A 316 0.64 -7.59 6.78
C GLU A 316 1.58 -6.55 6.16
N GLY A 317 2.50 -5.99 6.95
CA GLY A 317 3.56 -5.11 6.47
C GLY A 317 4.48 -5.79 5.46
N ALA A 318 4.88 -7.04 5.71
CA ALA A 318 5.74 -7.80 4.81
C ALA A 318 5.05 -8.04 3.46
N ARG A 319 3.76 -8.43 3.49
CA ARG A 319 2.95 -8.57 2.27
C ARG A 319 2.83 -7.25 1.52
N ALA A 320 2.59 -6.15 2.23
CA ALA A 320 2.49 -4.82 1.62
C ALA A 320 3.80 -4.41 0.92
N LEU A 321 4.96 -4.82 1.44
CA LEU A 321 6.29 -4.52 0.89
C LEU A 321 6.81 -5.56 -0.13
N GLY A 322 6.09 -6.66 -0.35
CA GLY A 322 6.56 -7.79 -1.18
C GLY A 322 7.74 -8.55 -0.56
N LEU A 323 7.83 -8.57 0.78
CA LEU A 323 8.89 -9.23 1.54
C LEU A 323 8.38 -10.50 2.24
N SER A 324 9.31 -11.38 2.63
CA SER A 324 8.98 -12.47 3.55
C SER A 324 8.80 -11.91 4.96
N ARG A 325 8.00 -12.60 5.80
CA ARG A 325 7.82 -12.22 7.21
C ARG A 325 9.15 -12.20 7.96
N ALA A 326 10.02 -13.17 7.71
CA ALA A 326 11.31 -13.29 8.39
C ALA A 326 12.20 -12.06 8.16
N VAL A 327 12.29 -11.59 6.91
CA VAL A 327 13.09 -10.41 6.55
C VAL A 327 12.57 -9.15 7.24
N LEU A 328 11.24 -8.94 7.27
CA LEU A 328 10.69 -7.77 7.95
C LEU A 328 10.84 -7.87 9.48
N SER A 329 10.73 -9.08 10.05
CA SER A 329 10.99 -9.31 11.47
C SER A 329 12.42 -8.95 11.85
N GLU A 330 13.41 -9.40 11.08
CA GLU A 330 14.83 -9.07 11.29
C GLU A 330 15.08 -7.55 11.19
N ALA A 331 14.45 -6.87 10.23
CA ALA A 331 14.57 -5.41 10.10
C ALA A 331 13.98 -4.63 11.28
N VAL A 332 12.91 -5.16 11.90
CA VAL A 332 12.37 -4.59 13.14
C VAL A 332 13.34 -4.82 14.31
N GLU A 333 13.93 -6.01 14.41
CA GLU A 333 14.92 -6.35 15.46
C GLU A 333 16.20 -5.51 15.34
N ASN A 334 16.63 -5.22 14.11
CA ASN A 334 17.79 -4.36 13.81
C ASN A 334 17.48 -2.86 13.91
N GLY A 335 16.23 -2.47 14.16
CA GLY A 335 15.81 -1.06 14.30
C GLY A 335 15.70 -0.28 12.98
N GLU A 336 15.77 -0.94 11.82
CA GLU A 336 15.55 -0.32 10.50
C GLU A 336 14.08 0.07 10.26
N VAL A 337 13.17 -0.67 10.91
CA VAL A 337 11.73 -0.45 10.88
C VAL A 337 11.24 -0.21 12.29
N ARG A 338 10.64 0.96 12.52
CA ARG A 338 10.04 1.27 13.81
C ARG A 338 8.77 0.43 14.00
N ALA A 339 8.69 -0.25 15.14
CA ALA A 339 7.52 -1.03 15.51
C ALA A 339 7.28 -0.94 17.01
N GLU A 340 6.02 -0.96 17.42
CA GLU A 340 5.64 -1.13 18.80
C GLU A 340 5.64 -2.61 19.16
N ILE A 341 6.44 -2.96 20.18
CA ILE A 341 6.60 -4.35 20.61
C ILE A 341 5.72 -4.60 21.82
N ILE A 342 4.69 -5.40 21.63
CA ILE A 342 3.79 -5.85 22.68
C ILE A 342 4.28 -7.22 23.17
N ARG A 343 4.52 -7.34 24.48
CA ARG A 343 5.00 -8.57 25.13
C ARG A 343 3.86 -9.26 25.86
N GLN A 344 3.63 -10.55 25.56
CA GLN A 344 2.69 -11.40 26.28
C GLN A 344 3.43 -12.57 26.95
N GLY A 345 3.49 -12.53 28.28
CA GLY A 345 4.28 -13.49 29.05
C GLY A 345 5.78 -13.42 28.72
N THR A 346 6.50 -14.53 28.94
CA THR A 346 7.95 -14.61 28.74
C THR A 346 8.37 -14.86 27.29
N HIS A 347 7.49 -15.41 26.44
CA HIS A 347 7.90 -15.95 25.12
C HIS A 347 7.21 -15.33 23.90
N TYR A 348 6.05 -14.69 24.03
CA TYR A 348 5.33 -14.17 22.86
C TYR A 348 5.55 -12.66 22.70
N ARG A 349 6.23 -12.28 21.61
CA ARG A 349 6.43 -10.88 21.20
C ARG A 349 5.68 -10.64 19.90
N MET A 350 4.80 -9.64 19.88
CA MET A 350 4.16 -9.16 18.67
C MET A 350 4.69 -7.78 18.35
N ALA A 351 5.08 -7.56 17.10
CA ALA A 351 5.49 -6.25 16.62
C ALA A 351 4.40 -5.69 15.69
N MET A 352 4.01 -4.45 15.97
CA MET A 352 2.97 -3.72 15.27
C MET A 352 3.61 -2.48 14.65
N ILE A 353 3.45 -2.35 13.34
CA ILE A 353 4.13 -1.36 12.52
C ILE A 353 3.08 -0.36 12.06
N GLU A 354 3.33 0.93 12.27
CA GLU A 354 2.47 1.98 11.75
C GLU A 354 2.51 1.97 10.21
N ARG A 355 1.37 2.18 9.57
CA ARG A 355 1.24 2.21 8.10
C ARG A 355 2.16 3.27 7.49
N ALA A 356 2.28 4.43 8.13
CA ALA A 356 3.18 5.49 7.69
C ALA A 356 4.65 5.00 7.62
N GLU A 357 5.07 4.15 8.56
CA GLU A 357 6.40 3.54 8.56
C GLU A 357 6.56 2.51 7.43
N VAL A 358 5.52 1.70 7.16
CA VAL A 358 5.52 0.80 6.00
C VAL A 358 5.64 1.57 4.69
N GLU A 359 4.91 2.68 4.53
CA GLU A 359 4.99 3.52 3.34
C GLU A 359 6.34 4.25 3.23
N ARG A 360 6.94 4.71 4.35
CA ARG A 360 8.31 5.22 4.37
C ARG A 360 9.30 4.20 3.80
N VAL A 361 9.20 2.95 4.26
CA VAL A 361 10.05 1.85 3.77
C VAL A 361 9.79 1.57 2.29
N ARG A 362 8.53 1.57 1.84
CA ARG A 362 8.18 1.40 0.43
C ARG A 362 8.83 2.47 -0.45
N THR A 363 8.69 3.74 -0.07
CA THR A 363 9.26 4.87 -0.81
C THR A 363 10.78 4.78 -0.86
N ALA A 364 11.45 4.45 0.27
CA ALA A 364 12.89 4.24 0.28
C ALA A 364 13.32 3.09 -0.66
N ARG A 365 12.59 1.96 -0.63
CA ARG A 365 12.84 0.80 -1.50
C ARG A 365 12.69 1.13 -2.98
N ALA A 366 11.75 1.98 -3.34
CA ALA A 366 11.51 2.37 -4.73
C ALA A 366 12.64 3.19 -5.35
N LEU A 367 13.47 3.86 -4.53
CA LEU A 367 14.63 4.62 -4.99
C LEU A 367 15.82 3.73 -5.42
N TRP A 368 15.73 2.43 -5.17
CA TRP A 368 16.81 1.48 -5.44
C TRP A 368 16.26 0.31 -6.21
N ILE A 369 16.80 0.02 -7.39
CA ILE A 369 16.30 -1.03 -8.28
C ILE A 369 17.39 -2.02 -8.66
N SER A 370 16.97 -3.16 -9.20
CA SER A 370 17.87 -4.18 -9.71
C SER A 370 18.68 -3.65 -10.91
N THR A 371 19.86 -4.23 -11.15
CA THR A 371 20.72 -3.88 -12.29
C THR A 371 19.98 -4.04 -13.62
N SER A 372 19.22 -5.12 -13.79
CA SER A 372 18.45 -5.37 -15.01
C SER A 372 17.31 -4.36 -15.19
N SER A 373 16.57 -4.06 -14.12
CA SER A 373 15.51 -3.03 -14.16
C SER A 373 16.08 -1.65 -14.48
N ALA A 374 17.27 -1.31 -13.97
CA ALA A 374 17.94 -0.05 -14.28
C ALA A 374 18.40 0.01 -15.75
N ALA A 375 18.97 -1.08 -16.26
CA ALA A 375 19.41 -1.20 -17.65
C ALA A 375 18.22 -1.05 -18.62
N GLU A 376 17.11 -1.73 -18.34
CA GLU A 376 15.86 -1.64 -19.10
C GLU A 376 15.28 -0.22 -19.05
N ARG A 377 15.15 0.37 -17.85
CA ARG A 377 14.59 1.72 -17.66
C ARG A 377 15.35 2.80 -18.42
N VAL A 378 16.66 2.62 -18.56
CA VAL A 378 17.54 3.57 -19.26
C VAL A 378 17.79 3.18 -20.72
N GLY A 379 17.34 1.98 -21.16
CA GLY A 379 17.48 1.52 -22.54
C GLY A 379 18.93 1.18 -22.93
N VAL A 380 19.69 0.57 -22.03
CA VAL A 380 21.09 0.16 -22.27
C VAL A 380 21.33 -1.29 -21.84
N ALA A 381 22.38 -1.92 -22.34
CA ALA A 381 22.80 -3.24 -21.87
C ALA A 381 23.40 -3.18 -20.44
N ASP A 382 23.28 -4.26 -19.67
CA ASP A 382 23.86 -4.38 -18.32
C ASP A 382 25.37 -4.03 -18.27
N SER A 383 26.12 -4.38 -19.32
CA SER A 383 27.54 -4.06 -19.42
C SER A 383 27.83 -2.56 -19.52
N VAL A 384 26.94 -1.81 -20.18
CA VAL A 384 27.01 -0.34 -20.28
C VAL A 384 26.66 0.26 -18.92
N LEU A 385 25.61 -0.23 -18.27
CA LEU A 385 25.21 0.23 -16.93
C LEU A 385 26.35 0.05 -15.92
N GLN A 386 27.04 -1.10 -15.93
CA GLN A 386 28.22 -1.31 -15.08
C GLN A 386 29.36 -0.33 -15.36
N ASN A 387 29.56 0.07 -16.62
CA ASN A 387 30.57 1.09 -16.94
C ASN A 387 30.15 2.48 -16.43
N LEU A 388 28.86 2.81 -16.45
CA LEU A 388 28.36 4.07 -15.87
C LEU A 388 28.56 4.12 -14.34
N VAL A 389 28.33 3.00 -13.65
CA VAL A 389 28.66 2.85 -12.22
C VAL A 389 30.16 3.05 -11.99
N ARG A 390 31.01 2.37 -12.76
CA ARG A 390 32.48 2.53 -12.65
C ARG A 390 32.96 3.94 -12.99
N ALA A 391 32.24 4.65 -13.85
CA ALA A 391 32.51 6.04 -14.16
C ALA A 391 32.14 7.01 -13.03
N GLY A 392 31.43 6.55 -11.99
CA GLY A 392 30.91 7.38 -10.91
C GLY A 392 29.73 8.24 -11.33
N LEU A 393 29.05 7.87 -12.43
CA LEU A 393 27.85 8.56 -12.92
C LEU A 393 26.58 7.99 -12.28
N LEU A 394 26.64 6.75 -11.80
CA LEU A 394 25.57 6.08 -11.09
C LEU A 394 26.03 5.64 -9.71
N ASP A 395 25.24 5.98 -8.69
CA ASP A 395 25.43 5.46 -7.36
C ASP A 395 25.00 3.99 -7.31
N SER A 396 25.92 3.14 -6.83
CA SER A 396 25.64 1.74 -6.55
C SER A 396 26.06 1.38 -5.15
N ASP A 397 25.27 0.54 -4.48
CA ASP A 397 25.63 -0.04 -3.18
C ASP A 397 25.86 -1.55 -3.31
N PRO A 398 27.12 -2.03 -3.19
CA PRO A 398 27.44 -3.45 -3.18
C PRO A 398 26.80 -4.22 -2.02
N HIS A 399 26.56 -3.54 -0.89
CA HIS A 399 26.02 -4.12 0.33
C HIS A 399 24.51 -3.90 0.46
N TRP A 400 23.80 -3.55 -0.62
CA TRP A 400 22.37 -3.20 -0.56
C TRP A 400 21.47 -4.24 0.13
N ARG A 401 21.88 -5.51 0.18
CA ARG A 401 21.16 -6.59 0.88
C ARG A 401 21.24 -6.52 2.41
N SER A 402 22.14 -5.72 2.96
CA SER A 402 22.26 -5.53 4.42
C SER A 402 21.14 -4.68 5.00
N THR A 403 20.34 -4.02 4.16
CA THR A 403 19.19 -3.23 4.58
C THR A 403 17.96 -3.58 3.77
N ILE A 404 16.80 -3.56 4.40
CA ILE A 404 15.54 -3.75 3.69
C ILE A 404 15.09 -2.50 2.93
N LEU A 405 15.75 -1.36 3.13
CA LEU A 405 15.37 -0.08 2.52
C LEU A 405 15.72 0.00 1.03
N LYS A 406 16.39 -1.01 0.47
CA LYS A 406 16.81 -1.07 -0.92
C LYS A 406 16.21 -2.30 -1.60
N SER A 407 15.69 -2.14 -2.83
CA SER A 407 15.20 -3.28 -3.61
C SER A 407 16.23 -3.80 -4.63
N GLY A 408 17.35 -3.10 -4.79
CA GLY A 408 18.51 -3.53 -5.55
C GLY A 408 19.72 -2.61 -5.36
N PRO A 409 20.82 -2.84 -6.09
CA PRO A 409 22.07 -2.14 -5.89
C PRO A 409 22.12 -0.74 -6.51
N ILE A 410 21.24 -0.38 -7.46
CA ILE A 410 21.36 0.85 -8.26
C ILE A 410 20.37 1.91 -7.78
N SER A 411 20.85 3.13 -7.52
CA SER A 411 20.01 4.29 -7.22
C SER A 411 19.29 4.80 -8.46
N THR A 412 17.99 5.10 -8.37
CA THR A 412 17.21 5.66 -9.48
C THR A 412 17.40 7.15 -9.69
N VAL A 413 17.92 7.86 -8.68
CA VAL A 413 18.00 9.33 -8.66
C VAL A 413 18.77 9.86 -9.87
N ALA A 414 19.95 9.28 -10.16
CA ALA A 414 20.77 9.70 -11.29
C ALA A 414 20.19 9.23 -12.64
N LEU A 415 19.48 8.10 -12.69
CA LEU A 415 18.91 7.55 -13.93
C LEU A 415 17.88 8.51 -14.56
N GLU A 416 17.09 9.19 -13.73
CA GLU A 416 16.04 10.10 -14.18
C GLU A 416 16.58 11.37 -14.88
N GLY A 417 17.80 11.80 -14.51
CA GLY A 417 18.44 12.99 -15.09
C GLY A 417 19.19 12.74 -16.42
N PHE A 418 19.54 11.50 -16.72
CA PHE A 418 20.44 11.20 -17.83
C PHE A 418 19.89 11.54 -19.22
N ILE A 419 18.64 11.16 -19.51
CA ILE A 419 18.04 11.43 -20.82
C ILE A 419 17.84 12.94 -21.03
N PRO A 420 17.21 13.69 -20.10
CA PRO A 420 17.09 15.14 -20.23
C PRO A 420 18.43 15.86 -20.39
N GLN A 421 19.46 15.42 -19.66
CA GLN A 421 20.80 16.00 -19.75
C GLN A 421 21.41 15.82 -21.15
N LEU A 422 21.33 14.62 -21.73
CA LEU A 422 21.88 14.39 -23.08
C LEU A 422 21.02 15.04 -24.17
N ASP A 423 19.71 15.15 -23.99
CA ASP A 423 18.85 15.92 -24.90
C ASP A 423 19.22 17.40 -24.92
N GLY A 424 19.53 18.00 -23.76
CA GLY A 424 20.01 19.38 -23.68
C GLY A 424 21.38 19.60 -24.33
N LEU A 425 22.17 18.54 -24.49
CA LEU A 425 23.49 18.58 -25.14
C LEU A 425 23.46 18.24 -26.64
N LEU A 426 22.30 17.83 -27.17
CA LEU A 426 22.13 17.40 -28.55
C LEU A 426 22.46 18.53 -29.53
N SER A 427 23.44 18.29 -30.39
CA SER A 427 23.94 19.25 -31.38
C SER A 427 23.88 18.59 -32.77
N PRO A 428 22.77 18.72 -33.52
CA PRO A 428 22.56 17.99 -34.76
C PRO A 428 23.58 18.37 -35.83
N ASP A 429 24.29 17.38 -36.35
CA ASP A 429 25.22 17.55 -37.47
C ASP A 429 24.94 16.49 -38.54
N LYS A 430 24.28 16.90 -39.62
CA LYS A 430 23.90 16.02 -40.74
C LYS A 430 25.06 15.68 -41.67
N THR A 431 26.23 16.32 -41.49
CA THR A 431 27.40 16.11 -42.36
C THR A 431 28.20 14.86 -41.97
N VAL A 432 28.04 14.39 -40.73
CA VAL A 432 28.72 13.21 -40.19
C VAL A 432 27.90 11.95 -40.47
N THR A 433 28.42 11.09 -41.37
CA THR A 433 27.77 9.82 -41.73
C THR A 433 28.23 8.64 -40.87
N ASP A 434 29.44 8.70 -40.30
CA ASP A 434 30.02 7.64 -39.47
C ASP A 434 29.75 7.90 -37.99
N THR A 435 28.82 7.13 -37.42
CA THR A 435 28.29 7.35 -36.07
C THR A 435 28.24 6.06 -35.26
N LEU A 436 28.37 6.18 -33.94
CA LEU A 436 28.23 5.08 -32.99
C LEU A 436 27.10 5.38 -32.01
N ALA A 437 26.25 4.38 -31.76
CA ALA A 437 25.21 4.50 -30.74
C ALA A 437 25.81 4.31 -29.34
N PHE A 438 25.21 4.97 -28.34
CA PHE A 438 25.66 4.91 -26.95
C PHE A 438 25.80 3.47 -26.43
N ASN A 439 24.86 2.59 -26.80
CA ASN A 439 24.88 1.19 -26.37
C ASN A 439 26.04 0.39 -26.97
N ASP A 440 26.60 0.88 -28.09
CA ASP A 440 27.70 0.22 -28.78
C ASP A 440 29.07 0.69 -28.22
N LEU A 441 29.10 1.69 -27.34
CA LEU A 441 30.30 2.23 -26.65
C LEU A 441 30.83 1.27 -25.57
N THR A 442 31.21 0.05 -25.98
CA THR A 442 31.62 -1.04 -25.09
C THR A 442 33.10 -1.39 -25.24
N ALA A 443 33.60 -2.28 -24.37
CA ALA A 443 34.97 -2.84 -24.43
C ALA A 443 35.30 -3.62 -25.72
N ARG A 444 34.35 -3.77 -26.66
CA ARG A 444 34.66 -4.24 -28.02
C ARG A 444 35.54 -3.25 -28.79
N HIS A 445 35.50 -1.96 -28.43
CA HIS A 445 36.21 -0.89 -29.13
C HIS A 445 37.51 -0.45 -28.41
N THR A 446 37.82 -0.98 -27.23
CA THR A 446 39.09 -0.71 -26.53
C THR A 446 39.43 -1.78 -25.50
N VAL A 447 40.73 -2.03 -25.31
CA VAL A 447 41.28 -2.91 -24.25
C VAL A 447 41.46 -2.14 -22.94
N ASP A 448 41.43 -0.81 -23.00
CA ASP A 448 41.61 0.08 -21.86
C ASP A 448 40.26 0.42 -21.21
N ARG A 449 40.05 -0.13 -20.01
CA ARG A 449 38.85 0.13 -19.20
C ARG A 449 38.82 1.56 -18.66
N GLU A 450 39.95 2.23 -18.48
CA GLU A 450 39.99 3.64 -18.04
C GLU A 450 39.61 4.59 -19.17
N ALA A 451 39.98 4.27 -20.41
CA ALA A 451 39.54 5.03 -21.59
C ALA A 451 38.00 5.01 -21.74
N LEU A 452 37.35 3.87 -21.50
CA LEU A 452 35.87 3.79 -21.49
C LEU A 452 35.25 4.64 -20.38
N VAL A 453 35.79 4.56 -19.16
CA VAL A 453 35.31 5.36 -18.03
C VAL A 453 35.45 6.86 -18.35
N SER A 454 36.58 7.26 -18.94
CA SER A 454 36.83 8.64 -19.34
C SER A 454 35.90 9.10 -20.46
N LEU A 455 35.59 8.23 -21.42
CA LEU A 455 34.61 8.48 -22.48
C LEU A 455 33.21 8.77 -21.90
N TYR A 456 32.69 7.91 -21.01
CA TYR A 456 31.39 8.14 -20.38
C TYR A 456 31.36 9.45 -19.59
N ARG A 457 32.41 9.75 -18.82
CA ARG A 457 32.54 11.05 -18.13
C ARG A 457 32.55 12.23 -19.10
N ALA A 458 33.23 12.12 -20.24
CA ALA A 458 33.29 13.17 -21.26
C ALA A 458 31.92 13.44 -21.91
N ILE A 459 31.13 12.38 -22.13
CA ILE A 459 29.76 12.51 -22.67
C ILE A 459 28.89 13.31 -21.71
N PHE A 460 28.80 12.90 -20.44
CA PHE A 460 27.95 13.58 -19.46
C PHE A 460 28.48 14.96 -19.04
N ALA A 461 29.79 15.21 -19.18
CA ALA A 461 30.37 16.56 -19.02
C ALA A 461 30.14 17.48 -20.25
N GLY A 462 29.50 17.00 -21.32
CA GLY A 462 29.25 17.78 -22.54
C GLY A 462 30.47 18.01 -23.43
N LYS A 463 31.59 17.31 -23.16
CA LYS A 463 32.82 17.36 -23.96
C LYS A 463 32.72 16.54 -25.24
N LEU A 464 31.88 15.50 -25.23
CA LEU A 464 31.49 14.73 -26.40
C LEU A 464 29.96 14.82 -26.52
N ARG A 465 29.48 15.53 -27.53
CA ARG A 465 28.05 15.82 -27.69
C ARG A 465 27.36 14.80 -28.60
N PRO A 466 26.12 14.40 -28.30
CA PRO A 466 25.34 13.61 -29.22
C PRO A 466 24.92 14.46 -30.43
N ILE A 467 24.92 13.85 -31.61
CA ILE A 467 24.57 14.51 -32.89
C ILE A 467 23.21 14.04 -33.45
N GLY A 468 22.60 13.02 -32.83
CA GLY A 468 21.32 12.49 -33.25
C GLY A 468 20.82 11.36 -32.35
N ARG A 469 19.68 10.78 -32.74
CA ARG A 469 19.09 9.60 -32.12
C ARG A 469 18.81 8.54 -33.17
N SER A 470 19.06 7.28 -32.82
CA SER A 470 18.60 6.11 -33.57
C SER A 470 17.17 5.73 -33.20
N GLN A 471 16.64 4.65 -33.79
CA GLN A 471 15.33 4.11 -33.40
C GLN A 471 15.31 3.38 -32.05
N ARG A 472 16.47 3.20 -31.39
CA ARG A 472 16.54 2.58 -30.07
C ARG A 472 15.99 3.52 -29.00
N HIS A 473 15.27 2.96 -28.03
CA HIS A 473 14.75 3.69 -26.87
C HIS A 473 15.86 4.02 -25.85
N GLY A 474 15.64 5.07 -25.05
CA GLY A 474 16.50 5.44 -23.92
C GLY A 474 17.88 5.97 -24.32
N LEU A 475 18.84 5.87 -23.40
CA LEU A 475 20.23 6.29 -23.62
C LEU A 475 20.89 5.56 -24.78
N GLY A 476 20.57 4.27 -24.98
CA GLY A 476 21.14 3.46 -26.05
C GLY A 476 20.91 4.02 -27.45
N GLY A 477 19.93 4.93 -27.60
CA GLY A 477 19.59 5.58 -28.85
C GLY A 477 20.48 6.75 -29.27
N PHE A 478 21.21 7.41 -28.35
CA PHE A 478 22.02 8.58 -28.69
C PHE A 478 23.20 8.23 -29.60
N LEU A 479 23.39 9.03 -30.65
CA LEU A 479 24.44 8.84 -31.66
C LEU A 479 25.57 9.85 -31.46
N PHE A 480 26.80 9.36 -31.55
CA PHE A 480 28.02 10.15 -31.41
C PHE A 480 28.92 9.99 -32.64
N PRO A 481 29.70 11.02 -33.04
CA PRO A 481 30.66 10.90 -34.13
C PRO A 481 31.71 9.82 -33.85
N ALA A 482 31.85 8.83 -34.73
CA ALA A 482 32.77 7.70 -34.50
C ALA A 482 34.22 8.16 -34.33
N ARG A 483 34.66 9.14 -35.13
CA ARG A 483 36.00 9.74 -35.05
C ARG A 483 36.31 10.35 -33.67
N GLU A 484 35.35 11.03 -33.04
CA GLU A 484 35.57 11.61 -31.72
C GLU A 484 35.58 10.56 -30.62
N VAL A 485 34.70 9.55 -30.71
CA VAL A 485 34.72 8.39 -29.81
C VAL A 485 36.08 7.70 -29.86
N HIS A 486 36.61 7.43 -31.06
CA HIS A 486 37.93 6.81 -31.24
C HIS A 486 39.08 7.66 -30.69
N ARG A 487 38.97 9.00 -30.74
CA ARG A 487 39.94 9.92 -30.13
C ARG A 487 39.97 9.76 -28.61
N PHE A 488 38.81 9.66 -27.97
CA PHE A 488 38.71 9.43 -26.53
C PHE A 488 39.15 8.03 -26.11
N LEU A 489 38.96 7.03 -26.99
CA LEU A 489 39.40 5.65 -26.73
C LEU A 489 40.88 5.38 -27.03
N GLY A 490 41.67 6.39 -27.42
CA GLY A 490 43.10 6.25 -27.74
C GLY A 490 43.40 5.39 -28.97
N THR A 491 42.38 5.04 -29.78
CA THR A 491 42.48 4.09 -30.90
C THR A 491 42.87 4.73 -32.24
N ALA A 492 43.10 6.03 -32.27
CA ALA A 492 43.50 6.75 -33.50
C ALA A 492 44.80 6.21 -34.13
N ALA A 493 45.70 5.57 -33.37
CA ALA A 493 46.91 4.93 -33.90
C ALA A 493 46.66 3.52 -34.49
N LEU A 494 45.58 2.84 -34.07
CA LEU A 494 45.28 1.45 -34.44
C LEU A 494 44.42 1.33 -35.70
N SER A 495 43.61 2.33 -36.04
CA SER A 495 42.76 2.27 -37.25
C SER A 495 43.56 2.32 -38.56
N ALA A 496 44.83 2.74 -38.51
CA ALA A 496 45.74 2.82 -39.65
C ALA A 496 46.78 1.68 -39.68
N ALA A 497 46.75 0.75 -38.72
CA ALA A 497 47.68 -0.38 -38.65
C ALA A 497 47.11 -1.61 -39.38
N LEU A 498 47.93 -2.25 -40.22
CA LEU A 498 47.55 -3.44 -40.99
C LEU A 498 47.99 -4.70 -40.25
N THR A 499 47.08 -5.68 -40.07
CA THR A 499 47.47 -7.03 -39.66
C THR A 499 48.29 -7.70 -40.75
N VAL A 500 49.13 -8.69 -40.42
CA VAL A 500 49.95 -9.42 -41.41
C VAL A 500 49.12 -9.97 -42.59
N PRO A 501 47.92 -10.57 -42.39
CA PRO A 501 47.06 -11.02 -43.50
C PRO A 501 46.42 -9.89 -44.32
N GLN A 502 46.20 -8.71 -43.74
CA GLN A 502 45.76 -7.53 -44.49
C GLN A 502 46.90 -6.94 -45.30
N LEU A 503 48.12 -6.93 -44.74
CA LEU A 503 49.32 -6.47 -45.43
C LEU A 503 49.63 -7.36 -46.64
N GLU A 504 49.51 -8.68 -46.50
CA GLU A 504 49.63 -9.63 -47.63
C GLU A 504 48.67 -9.32 -48.77
N ARG A 505 47.40 -9.00 -48.47
CA ARG A 505 46.41 -8.62 -49.49
C ARG A 505 46.72 -7.27 -50.15
N ALA A 506 47.23 -6.31 -49.38
CA ALA A 506 47.50 -4.97 -49.86
C ALA A 506 48.76 -4.89 -50.73
N THR A 507 49.80 -5.67 -50.40
CA THR A 507 51.11 -5.61 -51.08
C THR A 507 51.39 -6.79 -52.00
N GLY A 508 50.63 -7.89 -51.87
CA GLY A 508 50.89 -9.15 -52.57
C GLY A 508 52.05 -9.97 -51.99
N TRP A 509 52.69 -9.51 -50.91
CA TRP A 509 53.77 -10.25 -50.24
C TRP A 509 53.22 -11.40 -49.41
N LYS A 510 53.78 -12.59 -49.57
CA LYS A 510 53.31 -13.78 -48.86
C LYS A 510 53.46 -13.65 -47.34
N TYR A 511 52.47 -14.15 -46.60
CA TYR A 511 52.44 -14.11 -45.13
C TYR A 511 53.75 -14.60 -44.50
N GLU A 512 54.31 -15.71 -44.99
CA GLU A 512 55.51 -16.32 -44.43
C GLU A 512 56.79 -15.49 -44.64
N VAL A 513 56.75 -14.59 -45.63
CA VAL A 513 57.83 -13.65 -45.94
C VAL A 513 57.71 -12.42 -45.03
N ILE A 514 56.51 -11.86 -44.89
CA ILE A 514 56.25 -10.74 -43.97
C ILE A 514 56.58 -11.16 -42.53
N ASP A 515 56.13 -12.35 -42.11
CA ASP A 515 56.44 -12.93 -40.80
C ASP A 515 57.95 -13.05 -40.56
N HIS A 516 58.70 -13.44 -41.60
CA HIS A 516 60.14 -13.56 -41.52
C HIS A 516 60.83 -12.19 -41.39
N TRP A 517 60.41 -11.18 -42.16
CA TRP A 517 60.97 -9.83 -42.05
C TRP A 517 60.72 -9.21 -40.67
N ILE A 518 59.56 -9.47 -40.07
CA ILE A 518 59.27 -9.04 -38.70
C ILE A 518 60.19 -9.76 -37.71
N LYS A 519 60.34 -11.08 -37.81
CA LYS A 519 61.23 -11.87 -36.93
C LYS A 519 62.70 -11.50 -37.07
N ALA A 520 63.12 -11.12 -38.28
CA ALA A 520 64.48 -10.68 -38.58
C ALA A 520 64.75 -9.22 -38.17
N GLY A 521 63.75 -8.50 -37.63
CA GLY A 521 63.86 -7.09 -37.26
C GLY A 521 63.95 -6.12 -38.45
N LEU A 522 63.64 -6.59 -39.66
CA LEU A 522 63.69 -5.78 -40.88
C LEU A 522 62.40 -4.97 -41.08
N LEU A 523 61.26 -5.49 -40.62
CA LEU A 523 59.97 -4.80 -40.62
C LEU A 523 59.49 -4.65 -39.17
N GLU A 524 59.36 -3.41 -38.70
CA GLU A 524 58.83 -3.13 -37.36
C GLU A 524 57.36 -3.51 -37.26
N ALA A 525 56.99 -4.21 -36.18
CA ALA A 525 55.61 -4.60 -35.89
C ALA A 525 55.34 -4.55 -34.39
N GLU A 526 54.11 -4.18 -34.03
CA GLU A 526 53.64 -4.14 -32.65
C GLU A 526 52.76 -5.36 -32.38
N SER A 527 52.87 -5.94 -31.17
CA SER A 527 52.02 -7.05 -30.75
C SER A 527 50.82 -6.52 -29.98
N VAL A 528 49.62 -6.71 -30.53
CA VAL A 528 48.36 -6.22 -29.96
C VAL A 528 47.45 -7.41 -29.68
N LYS A 529 46.79 -7.42 -28.52
CA LYS A 529 45.80 -8.46 -28.20
C LYS A 529 44.46 -8.12 -28.86
N MET A 530 44.07 -8.89 -29.87
CA MET A 530 42.74 -8.84 -30.51
C MET A 530 42.01 -10.16 -30.24
N HIS A 531 40.77 -10.09 -29.74
CA HIS A 531 39.96 -11.27 -29.40
C HIS A 531 40.66 -12.30 -28.48
N GLY A 532 41.45 -11.83 -27.50
CA GLY A 532 42.19 -12.69 -26.57
C GLY A 532 43.43 -13.37 -27.17
N ARG A 533 43.70 -13.18 -28.47
CA ARG A 533 44.88 -13.70 -29.17
C ARG A 533 45.86 -12.56 -29.46
N SER A 534 47.15 -12.83 -29.32
CA SER A 534 48.19 -11.87 -29.70
C SER A 534 48.32 -11.83 -31.22
N VAL A 535 48.03 -10.68 -31.82
CA VAL A 535 48.12 -10.43 -33.26
C VAL A 535 49.16 -9.35 -33.52
N ARG A 536 50.01 -9.55 -34.52
CA ARG A 536 51.02 -8.55 -34.93
C ARG A 536 50.42 -7.60 -35.95
N VAL A 537 50.59 -6.30 -35.71
CA VAL A 537 50.14 -5.21 -36.59
C VAL A 537 51.33 -4.36 -37.03
N VAL A 538 51.31 -3.90 -38.28
CA VAL A 538 52.31 -3.02 -38.87
C VAL A 538 51.67 -1.66 -39.08
N THR A 539 52.21 -0.63 -38.44
CA THR A 539 51.70 0.74 -38.58
C THR A 539 52.08 1.32 -39.94
N ALA A 540 51.33 2.32 -40.42
CA ALA A 540 51.69 3.03 -41.65
C ALA A 540 53.11 3.64 -41.58
N SER A 541 53.51 4.13 -40.40
CA SER A 541 54.86 4.66 -40.16
C SER A 541 55.94 3.59 -40.34
N ALA A 542 55.76 2.40 -39.73
CA ALA A 542 56.68 1.27 -39.86
C ALA A 542 56.80 0.79 -41.32
N LEU A 543 55.69 0.73 -42.05
CA LEU A 543 55.69 0.35 -43.47
C LEU A 543 56.40 1.40 -44.34
N CYS A 544 56.19 2.70 -44.08
CA CYS A 544 56.91 3.77 -44.78
C CYS A 544 58.42 3.71 -44.51
N LYS A 545 58.83 3.47 -43.26
CA LYS A 545 60.24 3.29 -42.90
C LYS A 545 60.85 2.10 -43.62
N PHE A 546 60.16 0.96 -43.60
CA PHE A 546 60.56 -0.24 -44.34
C PHE A 546 60.75 0.04 -45.83
N ARG A 547 59.80 0.73 -46.49
CA ARG A 547 59.87 1.07 -47.91
C ARG A 547 60.92 2.12 -48.27
N ARG A 548 61.38 2.92 -47.30
CA ARG A 548 62.51 3.85 -47.47
C ARG A 548 63.85 3.12 -47.45
N GLU A 549 63.96 2.06 -46.67
CA GLU A 549 65.22 1.34 -46.47
C GLU A 549 65.35 0.15 -47.43
N TRP A 550 64.24 -0.52 -47.75
CA TRP A 550 64.23 -1.81 -48.43
C TRP A 550 63.22 -1.85 -49.57
N VAL A 551 63.61 -2.50 -50.68
CA VAL A 551 62.71 -2.85 -51.77
C VAL A 551 62.68 -4.37 -51.97
N PRO A 552 61.50 -5.00 -51.92
CA PRO A 552 61.36 -6.42 -52.23
C PRO A 552 61.75 -6.73 -53.67
N VAL A 553 62.53 -7.80 -53.83
CA VAL A 553 62.92 -8.31 -55.16
C VAL A 553 61.71 -8.75 -55.98
N SER A 554 60.61 -9.15 -55.34
CA SER A 554 59.33 -9.43 -56.01
C SER A 554 58.78 -8.20 -56.71
N ASP A 555 58.83 -7.05 -56.05
CA ASP A 555 58.29 -5.79 -56.56
C ASP A 555 59.17 -5.28 -57.71
N LEU A 556 60.50 -5.36 -57.55
CA LEU A 556 61.45 -5.01 -58.61
C LEU A 556 61.32 -5.94 -59.82
N ALA A 557 61.13 -7.23 -59.61
CA ALA A 557 60.96 -8.19 -60.69
C ALA A 557 59.63 -7.97 -61.45
N ALA A 558 58.54 -7.67 -60.73
CA ALA A 558 57.26 -7.31 -61.35
C ALA A 558 57.38 -6.01 -62.16
N ALA A 559 58.03 -4.98 -61.63
CA ALA A 559 58.26 -3.72 -62.33
C ALA A 559 59.17 -3.87 -63.56
N ALA A 560 60.15 -4.78 -63.51
CA ALA A 560 61.07 -5.08 -64.61
C ALA A 560 60.59 -6.19 -65.55
N GLN A 561 59.33 -6.65 -65.41
CA GLN A 561 58.75 -7.77 -66.18
C GLN A 561 59.66 -9.02 -66.24
N SER A 562 60.34 -9.33 -65.14
CA SER A 562 61.31 -10.43 -65.04
C SER A 562 60.94 -11.41 -63.94
N LYS A 563 61.61 -12.56 -63.90
CA LYS A 563 61.47 -13.54 -62.81
C LYS A 563 62.38 -13.13 -61.65
N SER A 564 61.90 -13.21 -60.41
CA SER A 564 62.70 -12.86 -59.22
C SER A 564 64.02 -13.65 -59.12
N SER A 565 64.06 -14.90 -59.62
CA SER A 565 65.29 -15.71 -59.66
C SER A 565 66.30 -15.25 -60.72
N ALA A 566 65.86 -14.65 -61.82
CA ALA A 566 66.73 -14.03 -62.82
C ALA A 566 67.31 -12.72 -62.26
N LEU A 567 66.47 -11.90 -61.61
CA LEU A 567 66.91 -10.66 -61.00
C LEU A 567 67.89 -10.89 -59.84
N GLN A 568 67.70 -11.92 -59.01
CA GLN A 568 68.64 -12.27 -57.93
C GLN A 568 70.03 -12.66 -58.44
N ARG A 569 70.13 -13.48 -59.51
CA ARG A 569 71.43 -13.83 -60.11
C ARG A 569 72.16 -12.58 -60.60
N LYS A 570 71.41 -11.64 -61.16
CA LYS A 570 71.97 -10.39 -61.70
C LYS A 570 72.41 -9.41 -60.61
N LEU A 571 71.63 -9.29 -59.54
CA LEU A 571 72.01 -8.53 -58.34
C LEU A 571 73.31 -9.07 -57.74
N ALA A 572 73.51 -10.40 -57.74
CA ALA A 572 74.75 -11.03 -57.31
C ALA A 572 75.94 -10.68 -58.23
N THR A 573 75.76 -10.65 -59.56
CA THR A 573 76.80 -10.21 -60.51
C THR A 573 77.19 -8.73 -60.32
N LEU A 574 76.25 -7.89 -59.91
CA LEU A 574 76.47 -6.46 -59.63
C LEU A 574 77.00 -6.19 -58.21
N GLY A 575 77.25 -7.23 -57.40
CA GLY A 575 77.72 -7.10 -56.02
C GLY A 575 76.69 -6.46 -55.06
N ILE A 576 75.41 -6.43 -55.43
CA ILE A 576 74.34 -5.85 -54.59
C ILE A 576 73.84 -6.93 -53.63
N PRO A 577 74.00 -6.76 -52.30
CA PRO A 577 73.58 -7.76 -51.34
C PRO A 577 72.05 -7.87 -51.28
N VAL A 578 71.54 -9.10 -51.32
CA VAL A 578 70.12 -9.39 -51.09
C VAL A 578 69.97 -10.00 -49.70
N VAL A 579 69.23 -9.33 -48.83
CA VAL A 579 69.04 -9.74 -47.42
C VAL A 579 67.61 -10.21 -47.16
N GLY A 580 67.34 -10.75 -45.97
CA GLY A 580 66.00 -11.15 -45.55
C GLY A 580 65.42 -12.35 -46.31
N GLN A 581 66.27 -13.11 -47.02
CA GLN A 581 65.86 -14.29 -47.76
C GLN A 581 65.60 -15.48 -46.83
N ARG A 582 64.50 -16.17 -47.04
CA ARG A 582 64.16 -17.44 -46.39
C ARG A 582 64.22 -18.59 -47.38
N SER A 583 64.91 -19.66 -47.03
CA SER A 583 64.91 -20.92 -47.80
C SER A 583 63.61 -21.68 -47.56
N THR A 584 62.92 -22.07 -48.64
CA THR A 584 61.81 -23.02 -48.56
C THR A 584 62.33 -24.45 -48.37
N PRO A 585 61.50 -25.40 -47.90
CA PRO A 585 61.87 -26.82 -47.81
C PRO A 585 62.35 -27.42 -49.14
N THR A 586 61.95 -26.81 -50.26
CA THR A 586 62.34 -27.17 -51.63
C THR A 586 63.63 -26.47 -52.12
N GLY A 587 64.36 -25.77 -51.25
CA GLY A 587 65.64 -25.10 -51.56
C GLY A 587 65.51 -23.73 -52.25
N VAL A 588 64.30 -23.25 -52.54
CA VAL A 588 64.07 -21.96 -53.20
C VAL A 588 64.13 -20.82 -52.18
N ARG A 589 64.94 -19.78 -52.44
CA ARG A 589 65.02 -18.59 -51.57
C ARG A 589 63.94 -17.57 -51.93
N ARG A 590 63.08 -17.22 -50.95
CA ARG A 590 61.98 -16.25 -51.10
C ARG A 590 62.16 -15.07 -50.15
N GLY A 591 61.56 -13.92 -50.49
CA GLY A 591 61.54 -12.74 -49.62
C GLY A 591 62.81 -11.89 -49.61
N GLY A 592 63.61 -11.95 -50.68
CA GLY A 592 64.81 -11.11 -50.78
C GLY A 592 64.48 -9.62 -50.81
N LEU A 593 65.26 -8.83 -50.05
CA LEU A 593 65.19 -7.38 -49.96
C LEU A 593 66.50 -6.77 -50.47
N VAL A 594 66.39 -5.68 -51.22
CA VAL A 594 67.51 -4.87 -51.69
C VAL A 594 67.49 -3.54 -50.94
N PRO A 595 68.62 -3.05 -50.40
CA PRO A 595 68.68 -1.72 -49.81
C PRO A 595 68.34 -0.65 -50.84
N MET A 596 67.41 0.26 -50.53
CA MET A 596 67.00 1.34 -51.44
C MET A 596 68.19 2.19 -51.91
N ALA A 597 69.16 2.45 -51.00
CA ALA A 597 70.38 3.20 -51.30
C ALA A 597 71.29 2.54 -52.36
N ARG A 598 71.14 1.22 -52.60
CA ARG A 598 71.94 0.46 -53.57
C ARG A 598 71.23 0.31 -54.92
N LEU A 599 69.99 0.80 -55.07
CA LEU A 599 69.26 0.76 -56.35
C LEU A 599 69.80 1.74 -57.38
N VAL A 600 70.56 2.77 -56.98
CA VAL A 600 71.21 3.69 -57.94
C VAL A 600 72.13 2.93 -58.90
N GLY A 601 72.81 1.87 -58.43
CA GLY A 601 73.64 1.00 -59.28
C GLY A 601 72.87 0.16 -60.31
N LEU A 602 71.54 0.03 -60.19
CA LEU A 602 70.67 -0.60 -61.19
C LEU A 602 70.22 0.39 -62.29
N ILE A 603 70.17 1.69 -61.98
CA ILE A 603 69.76 2.72 -62.95
C ILE A 603 70.85 2.95 -64.00
N ASP A 604 72.12 2.92 -63.60
CA ASP A 604 73.26 2.97 -64.53
C ASP A 604 73.25 1.77 -65.51
N TRP A 605 72.78 0.61 -65.04
CA TRP A 605 72.61 -0.56 -65.88
C TRP A 605 71.42 -0.45 -66.86
N CYS A 606 70.26 0.07 -66.45
CA CYS A 606 69.15 0.29 -67.38
C CYS A 606 69.50 1.29 -68.50
N ARG A 607 70.36 2.27 -68.21
CA ARG A 607 70.92 3.18 -69.22
C ARG A 607 71.89 2.48 -70.17
N ALA A 608 72.74 1.58 -69.65
CA ALA A 608 73.65 0.78 -70.48
C ALA A 608 72.92 -0.27 -71.35
N ALA A 609 71.83 -0.87 -70.85
CA ALA A 609 71.05 -1.85 -71.61
C ALA A 609 70.30 -1.23 -72.80
N LYS A 610 69.74 -0.02 -72.63
CA LYS A 610 69.14 0.74 -73.74
C LYS A 610 70.17 1.19 -74.80
N ALA A 611 71.41 1.47 -74.39
CA ALA A 611 72.48 1.80 -75.33
C ALA A 611 72.95 0.59 -76.18
N VAL A 612 72.84 -0.63 -75.65
CA VAL A 612 73.19 -1.86 -76.38
C VAL A 612 72.07 -2.33 -77.31
N GLU A 613 70.80 -2.13 -76.95
CA GLU A 613 69.65 -2.40 -77.85
C GLU A 613 69.55 -1.42 -79.04
N GLN A 614 70.06 -0.19 -78.93
CA GLN A 614 70.12 0.75 -80.07
C GLN A 614 71.29 0.49 -81.05
N LEU A 615 72.30 -0.29 -80.65
CA LEU A 615 73.47 -0.61 -81.48
C LEU A 615 73.39 -2.00 -82.16
N SER A 616 72.33 -2.76 -81.90
CA SER A 616 72.14 -4.12 -82.46
C SER A 616 70.90 -4.26 -83.36
N GLY A 617 70.30 -3.14 -83.79
CA GLY A 617 69.15 -3.10 -84.71
C GLY A 617 69.47 -2.75 -86.17
N ASP A 618 70.71 -2.39 -86.51
CA ASP A 618 71.15 -2.12 -87.89
C ASP A 618 72.35 -3.00 -88.24
N SER A 619 72.09 -4.25 -88.64
CA SER A 619 72.76 -5.03 -89.70
C SER A 619 72.62 -6.55 -89.50
N LEU A 620 71.97 -7.17 -90.50
CA LEU A 620 71.85 -8.60 -90.85
C LEU A 620 70.97 -9.51 -89.99
#